data_AF-A0A7S3MPI3-F1
#
_entry.id   AF-A0A7S3MPI3-F1
#
_cell.length_a   1.000
_cell.length_b   1.000
_cell.length_c   1.000
_cell.angle_alpha   90.00
_cell.angle_beta   90.00
_cell.angle_gamma   90.00
#
_symmetry.space_group_name_H-M   'P 1'
#
loop_
_entity.id
_entity.type
_entity.pdbx_description
1 polymer ?
#
loop_
_entity_poly.entity_id
_entity_poly.type
_entity_poly.pdbx_seq_one_letter_code
_entity_poly.pdbx_strand_id
1 'polypeptide(L)'
;MGEIAVDAVLSVADFERKDVNLDLIKMDGKVGGSLEDTKLVRGIVIDKDMSHPQMAKDIKDAKICVLTCPFEPPKPKTKHKLELETVQAFQDMQAKEKEYFVEMIQKVKDSGANLVICQWGFDDEANHLLMQS
;
A
#
# COMPACT_ATOMS: atom_id res chain seq x y z
N MET A 1 -21.20 -15.73 -17.13
CA MET A 1 -21.31 -15.64 -15.65
C MET A 1 -21.19 -17.00 -14.96
N GLY A 2 -21.88 -18.06 -15.42
CA GLY A 2 -21.78 -19.39 -14.81
C GLY A 2 -20.34 -19.94 -14.73
N GLU A 3 -19.56 -19.84 -15.81
CA GLU A 3 -18.15 -20.27 -15.81
C GLU A 3 -17.28 -19.50 -14.81
N ILE A 4 -17.46 -18.18 -14.70
CA ILE A 4 -16.72 -17.34 -13.74
C ILE A 4 -16.95 -17.81 -12.29
N ALA A 5 -18.20 -18.15 -11.94
CA ALA A 5 -18.53 -18.62 -10.61
C ALA A 5 -17.88 -19.98 -10.31
N VAL A 6 -17.92 -20.91 -11.28
CA VAL A 6 -17.28 -22.22 -11.14
C VAL A 6 -15.77 -22.08 -11.01
N ASP A 7 -15.13 -21.27 -11.86
CA ASP A 7 -13.68 -21.02 -11.82
C ASP A 7 -13.23 -20.35 -10.52
N ALA A 8 -14.01 -19.41 -9.99
CA ALA A 8 -13.71 -18.74 -8.73
C ALA A 8 -13.71 -19.72 -7.55
N VAL A 9 -14.73 -20.58 -7.47
CA VAL A 9 -14.86 -21.61 -6.44
C VAL A 9 -13.73 -22.63 -6.56
N LEU A 10 -13.43 -23.12 -7.76
CA LEU A 10 -12.35 -24.07 -8.00
C LEU A 10 -10.96 -23.50 -7.65
N SER A 11 -10.77 -22.18 -7.77
CA SER A 11 -9.49 -21.53 -7.48
C SER A 11 -9.16 -21.46 -5.99
N VAL A 12 -10.17 -21.53 -5.11
CA VAL A 12 -9.99 -21.47 -3.64
C VAL A 12 -10.44 -22.74 -2.93
N ALA A 13 -10.89 -23.75 -3.68
CA ALA A 13 -11.37 -25.01 -3.15
C ALA A 13 -10.22 -25.85 -2.58
N ASP A 14 -10.44 -26.39 -1.38
CA ASP A 14 -9.60 -27.43 -0.80
C ASP A 14 -10.16 -28.79 -1.22
N PHE A 15 -9.47 -29.46 -2.14
CA PHE A 15 -9.90 -30.75 -2.67
C PHE A 15 -9.77 -31.91 -1.66
N GLU A 16 -8.89 -31.78 -0.66
CA GLU A 16 -8.72 -32.81 0.38
C GLU A 16 -9.87 -32.75 1.37
N ARG A 17 -10.25 -31.54 1.79
CA ARG A 17 -11.37 -31.31 2.73
C ARG A 17 -12.73 -31.25 2.04
N LYS A 18 -12.75 -31.15 0.71
CA LYS A 18 -13.96 -30.89 -0.10
C LYS A 18 -14.74 -29.68 0.41
N ASP A 19 -14.00 -28.66 0.83
CA ASP A 19 -14.54 -27.45 1.43
C ASP A 19 -14.05 -26.22 0.65
N VAL A 20 -14.83 -25.15 0.72
CA VAL A 20 -14.56 -23.91 0.00
C VAL A 20 -14.68 -22.77 0.99
N ASN A 21 -13.57 -22.06 1.22
CA ASN A 21 -13.62 -20.85 2.03
C ASN A 21 -14.06 -19.66 1.17
N LEU A 22 -15.31 -19.25 1.37
CA LEU A 22 -15.90 -18.10 0.67
C LEU A 22 -15.27 -16.76 1.07
N ASP A 23 -14.60 -16.66 2.23
CA ASP A 23 -13.91 -15.43 2.64
C ASP A 23 -12.73 -15.09 1.71
N LEU A 24 -12.21 -16.08 0.97
CA LEU A 24 -11.17 -15.88 -0.04
C LEU A 24 -11.71 -15.34 -1.37
N ILE A 25 -13.03 -15.28 -1.55
CA ILE A 25 -13.68 -14.78 -2.75
C ILE A 25 -14.29 -13.40 -2.44
N LYS A 26 -13.64 -12.35 -2.93
CA LYS A 26 -14.17 -10.98 -2.84
C LYS A 26 -14.89 -10.61 -4.14
N MET A 27 -16.17 -10.26 -4.05
CA MET A 27 -16.90 -9.59 -5.13
C MET A 27 -16.73 -8.08 -5.00
N ASP A 28 -16.12 -7.46 -6.02
CA ASP A 28 -15.90 -6.01 -6.09
C ASP A 28 -16.66 -5.46 -7.31
N GLY A 29 -17.55 -4.49 -7.09
CA GLY A 29 -18.45 -3.95 -8.11
C GLY A 29 -18.23 -2.46 -8.30
N LYS A 30 -17.83 -2.06 -9.51
CA LYS A 30 -17.73 -0.66 -9.91
C LYS A 30 -18.86 -0.29 -10.88
N VAL A 31 -19.45 0.88 -10.64
CA VAL A 31 -20.48 1.45 -11.52
C VAL A 31 -19.86 2.04 -12.79
N GLY A 32 -20.61 2.05 -13.90
CA GLY A 32 -20.19 2.69 -15.15
C GLY A 32 -19.79 1.74 -16.29
N GLY A 33 -19.90 0.42 -16.10
CA GLY A 33 -19.71 -0.60 -17.14
C GLY A 33 -20.97 -1.41 -17.44
N SER A 34 -20.86 -2.36 -18.37
CA SER A 34 -21.92 -3.31 -18.72
C SER A 34 -21.74 -4.63 -17.96
N LEU A 35 -22.80 -5.45 -17.88
CA LEU A 35 -22.71 -6.79 -17.26
C LEU A 35 -21.69 -7.69 -17.97
N GLU A 36 -21.47 -7.46 -19.26
CA GLU A 36 -20.51 -8.17 -20.10
C GLU A 36 -19.05 -7.85 -19.74
N ASP A 37 -18.78 -6.74 -19.05
CA ASP A 37 -17.44 -6.35 -18.61
C ASP A 37 -16.97 -7.10 -17.35
N THR A 38 -17.82 -7.96 -16.79
CA THR A 38 -17.51 -8.77 -15.61
C THR A 38 -16.40 -9.76 -15.91
N LYS A 39 -15.31 -9.70 -15.14
CA LYS A 39 -14.14 -10.58 -15.29
C LYS A 39 -13.72 -11.18 -13.96
N LEU A 40 -13.20 -12.41 -14.00
CA LEU A 40 -12.56 -13.04 -12.85
C LEU A 40 -11.12 -12.54 -12.74
N VAL A 41 -10.78 -11.92 -11.61
CA VAL A 41 -9.40 -11.54 -11.28
C VAL A 41 -8.77 -12.63 -10.45
N ARG A 42 -7.67 -13.22 -10.93
CA ARG A 42 -6.88 -14.21 -10.19
C ARG A 42 -5.89 -13.49 -9.28
N GLY A 43 -6.40 -12.95 -8.19
CA GLY A 43 -5.64 -12.13 -7.25
C GLY A 43 -6.56 -11.25 -6.41
N ILE A 44 -6.04 -10.12 -5.94
CA ILE A 44 -6.78 -9.18 -5.09
C ILE A 44 -6.99 -7.88 -5.86
N VAL A 45 -8.22 -7.38 -5.82
CA VAL A 45 -8.56 -6.03 -6.29
C VAL A 45 -8.67 -5.10 -5.08
N ILE A 46 -7.87 -4.04 -5.11
CA ILE A 46 -7.88 -2.96 -4.11
C ILE A 46 -8.28 -1.69 -4.85
N ASP A 47 -9.37 -1.07 -4.42
CA ASP A 47 -9.82 0.21 -4.97
C ASP A 47 -9.04 1.37 -4.34
N LYS A 48 -7.76 1.47 -4.70
CA LYS A 48 -6.87 2.55 -4.33
C LYS A 48 -5.97 2.93 -5.49
N ASP A 49 -5.81 4.23 -5.70
CA ASP A 49 -4.84 4.78 -6.62
C ASP A 49 -3.43 4.76 -6.03
N MET A 50 -2.42 4.82 -6.90
CA MET A 50 -1.04 5.05 -6.49
C MET A 50 -0.91 6.39 -5.78
N SER A 51 0.01 6.48 -4.82
CA SER A 51 0.15 7.68 -3.99
C SER A 51 0.59 8.92 -4.77
N HIS A 52 1.29 8.74 -5.90
CA HIS A 52 1.67 9.84 -6.78
C HIS A 52 1.42 9.50 -8.26
N PRO A 53 0.90 10.44 -9.09
CA PRO A 53 0.56 10.17 -10.49
C PRO A 53 1.73 9.82 -11.41
N GLN A 54 2.96 10.17 -11.01
CA GLN A 54 4.19 9.83 -11.75
C GLN A 54 4.74 8.43 -11.42
N MET A 55 4.15 7.72 -10.44
CA MET A 55 4.56 6.34 -10.14
C MET A 55 4.19 5.39 -11.29
N ALA A 56 4.96 4.32 -11.43
CA ALA A 56 4.70 3.29 -12.43
C ALA A 56 3.31 2.67 -12.19
N LYS A 57 2.46 2.69 -13.22
CA LYS A 57 1.11 2.09 -13.16
C LYS A 57 1.15 0.57 -13.34
N ASP A 58 2.19 0.07 -14.02
CA ASP A 58 2.39 -1.33 -14.32
C ASP A 58 3.73 -1.79 -13.74
N ILE A 59 3.69 -2.71 -12.77
CA ILE A 59 4.87 -3.27 -12.12
C ILE A 59 4.90 -4.76 -12.43
N LYS A 60 5.94 -5.20 -13.15
CA LYS A 60 6.20 -6.62 -13.42
C LYS A 60 7.01 -7.23 -12.29
N ASP A 61 6.76 -8.50 -11.98
CA ASP A 61 7.44 -9.25 -10.91
C ASP A 61 7.42 -8.50 -9.57
N ALA A 62 6.22 -8.07 -9.18
CA ALA A 62 6.03 -7.26 -7.98
C ALA A 62 6.36 -8.04 -6.69
N LYS A 63 7.38 -7.58 -5.97
CA LYS A 63 7.68 -7.97 -4.59
C LYS A 63 7.03 -6.95 -3.67
N ILE A 64 5.90 -7.35 -3.09
CA ILE A 64 5.02 -6.47 -2.33
C ILE A 64 5.39 -6.52 -0.85
N CYS A 65 5.70 -5.37 -0.26
CA CYS A 65 5.87 -5.19 1.18
C CYS A 65 4.56 -4.66 1.78
N VAL A 66 3.95 -5.40 2.70
CA VAL A 66 2.73 -4.98 3.40
C VAL A 66 3.11 -4.46 4.78
N LEU A 67 2.88 -3.17 5.01
CA LEU A 67 3.25 -2.47 6.24
C LEU A 67 2.02 -2.08 7.05
N THR A 68 2.05 -2.44 8.33
CA THR A 68 1.07 -2.00 9.34
C THR A 68 1.57 -0.83 10.18
N CYS A 69 2.70 -0.22 9.81
CA CYS A 69 3.23 0.99 10.43
C CYS A 69 2.93 2.23 9.56
N PRO A 70 2.75 3.41 10.17
CA PRO A 70 2.62 4.66 9.43
C PRO A 70 3.95 5.08 8.82
N PHE A 71 3.88 5.68 7.63
CA PHE A 71 5.01 6.35 7.00
C PHE A 71 4.92 7.85 7.33
N GLU A 72 5.04 8.16 8.63
CA GLU A 72 4.95 9.50 9.19
C GLU A 72 6.07 9.71 10.23
N PRO A 73 6.48 10.96 10.49
CA PRO A 73 7.39 11.24 11.58
C PRO A 73 6.75 10.80 12.90
N PRO A 74 7.51 10.23 13.85
CA PRO A 74 6.96 9.69 15.08
C PRO A 74 6.33 10.79 15.92
N LYS A 75 4.99 10.85 15.93
CA LYS A 75 4.23 11.77 16.77
C LYS A 75 4.27 11.27 18.22
N PRO A 76 4.68 12.10 19.20
CA PRO A 76 4.63 11.72 20.60
C PRO A 76 3.19 11.41 21.02
N LYS A 77 2.98 10.30 21.74
CA LYS A 77 1.65 9.87 22.21
C LYS A 77 1.06 10.80 23.27
N THR A 78 1.91 11.55 23.96
CA THR A 78 1.54 12.55 24.98
C THR A 78 1.45 13.93 24.34
N LYS A 79 0.59 14.81 24.89
CA LYS A 79 0.54 16.22 24.49
C LYS A 79 1.88 16.89 24.81
N HIS A 80 2.76 16.93 23.83
CA HIS A 80 3.96 17.75 23.85
C HIS A 80 3.72 18.98 22.99
N LYS A 81 3.96 20.16 23.57
CA LYS A 81 4.14 21.38 22.80
C LYS A 81 5.59 21.42 22.38
N LEU A 82 5.82 21.41 21.07
CA LEU A 82 7.13 21.62 20.51
C LEU A 82 7.30 23.13 20.34
N GLU A 83 8.11 23.74 21.21
CA GLU A 83 8.43 25.17 21.14
C GLU A 83 9.77 25.31 20.45
N LEU A 84 9.75 25.93 19.26
CA LEU A 84 10.96 26.23 18.49
C LEU A 84 11.34 27.68 18.73
N GLU A 85 12.43 27.89 19.46
CA GLU A 85 12.88 29.23 19.84
C GLU A 85 13.76 29.90 18.76
N THR A 86 14.35 29.11 17.85
CA THR A 86 15.28 29.61 16.85
C THR A 86 15.00 29.03 15.47
N VAL A 87 15.37 29.79 14.43
CA VAL A 87 15.29 29.34 13.02
C VAL A 87 16.20 28.14 12.77
N GLN A 88 17.35 28.07 13.43
CA GLN A 88 18.26 26.91 13.37
C GLN A 88 17.60 25.64 13.88
N ALA A 89 16.92 25.70 15.04
CA ALA A 89 16.21 24.54 15.58
C ALA A 89 15.11 24.03 14.64
N PHE A 90 14.43 24.92 13.90
CA PHE A 90 13.47 24.52 12.88
C PHE A 90 14.11 23.84 11.67
N GLN A 91 15.27 24.35 11.21
CA GLN A 91 16.02 23.73 10.11
C GLN A 91 16.57 22.35 10.50
N ASP A 92 17.11 22.20 11.70
CA ASP A 92 17.62 20.94 12.22
C ASP A 92 16.50 19.89 12.38
N MET A 93 15.30 20.32 12.79
CA MET A 93 14.13 19.46 12.87
C MET A 93 13.73 18.91 11.49
N GLN A 94 13.59 19.79 10.49
CA GLN A 94 13.29 19.36 9.12
C GLN A 94 14.35 18.40 8.57
N ALA A 95 15.62 18.66 8.84
CA ALA A 95 16.71 17.78 8.40
C ALA A 95 16.58 16.37 9.01
N LYS A 96 16.25 16.29 10.32
CA LYS A 96 16.02 15.01 11.01
C LYS A 96 14.78 14.27 10.51
N GLU A 97 13.69 14.97 10.24
CA GLU A 97 12.48 14.37 9.66
C GLU A 97 12.78 13.76 8.29
N LYS A 98 13.51 14.49 7.45
CA LYS A 98 13.95 14.00 6.13
C LYS A 98 14.87 12.79 6.25
N GLU A 99 15.85 12.81 7.16
CA GLU A 99 16.77 11.69 7.38
C GLU A 99 16.02 10.44 7.85
N TYR A 100 15.05 10.60 8.75
CA TYR A 100 14.20 9.51 9.22
C TYR A 100 13.42 8.84 8.08
N PHE A 101 12.84 9.62 7.17
CA PHE A 101 12.18 9.07 5.99
C PHE A 101 13.14 8.34 5.06
N VAL A 102 14.33 8.90 4.80
CA VAL A 102 15.35 8.25 3.95
C VAL A 102 15.76 6.91 4.55
N GLU A 103 15.96 6.83 5.87
CA GLU A 103 16.29 5.58 6.56
C GLU A 103 15.17 4.54 6.42
N MET A 104 13.90 4.95 6.57
CA MET A 104 12.75 4.07 6.36
C MET A 104 12.66 3.55 4.92
N ILE A 105 12.86 4.42 3.93
CA ILE A 105 12.87 4.06 2.51
C ILE A 105 14.01 3.07 2.23
N GLN A 106 15.20 3.31 2.80
CA GLN A 106 16.34 2.42 2.62
C GLN A 106 16.05 1.03 3.17
N LYS A 107 15.44 0.92 4.37
CA LYS A 107 15.03 -0.38 4.94
C LYS A 107 14.06 -1.14 4.04
N VAL A 108 13.13 -0.42 3.39
CA VAL A 108 12.23 -1.03 2.40
C VAL A 108 13.02 -1.50 1.18
N LYS A 109 13.92 -0.68 0.63
CA LYS A 109 14.73 -1.05 -0.53
C LYS A 109 15.63 -2.26 -0.24
N ASP A 110 16.22 -2.31 0.95
CA ASP A 110 17.07 -3.42 1.41
C ASP A 110 16.30 -4.73 1.52
N SER A 111 14.99 -4.68 1.77
CA SER A 111 14.13 -5.87 1.71
C SER A 111 13.95 -6.43 0.30
N GLY A 112 14.31 -5.66 -0.74
CA GLY A 112 14.14 -6.02 -2.15
C GLY A 112 12.71 -5.90 -2.66
N ALA A 113 11.83 -5.22 -1.92
CA ALA A 113 10.48 -4.92 -2.35
C ALA A 113 10.47 -3.81 -3.42
N ASN A 114 9.60 -3.94 -4.42
CA ASN A 114 9.39 -2.94 -5.47
C ASN A 114 8.02 -2.25 -5.38
N LEU A 115 7.13 -2.73 -4.50
CA LEU A 115 5.85 -2.11 -4.20
C LEU A 115 5.62 -2.17 -2.68
N VAL A 116 5.15 -1.07 -2.09
CA VAL A 116 4.80 -0.99 -0.67
C VAL A 116 3.32 -0.67 -0.54
N ILE A 117 2.65 -1.41 0.33
CA ILE A 117 1.27 -1.17 0.72
C ILE A 117 1.27 -0.81 2.21
N CYS A 118 0.95 0.43 2.53
CA CYS A 118 0.80 0.89 3.91
C CYS A 118 -0.68 0.90 4.29
N GLN A 119 -1.00 0.33 5.46
CA GLN A 119 -2.36 0.39 6.01
C GLN A 119 -2.71 1.79 6.55
N TRP A 120 -1.72 2.49 7.10
CA TRP A 120 -1.89 3.79 7.75
C TRP A 120 -1.47 4.94 6.84
N GLY A 121 -1.62 6.17 7.36
CA GLY A 121 -1.25 7.41 6.69
C GLY A 121 0.14 7.36 6.08
N PHE A 122 0.24 7.99 4.91
CA PHE A 122 1.45 8.12 4.14
C PHE A 122 1.69 9.61 3.94
N ASP A 123 2.81 10.13 4.45
CA ASP A 123 3.13 11.55 4.36
C ASP A 123 3.52 11.95 2.92
N ASP A 124 3.07 13.13 2.48
CA ASP A 124 3.38 13.64 1.14
C ASP A 124 4.88 13.90 0.94
N GLU A 125 5.60 14.30 2.01
CA GLU A 125 7.06 14.45 1.95
C GLU A 125 7.74 13.11 1.68
N ALA A 126 7.24 12.03 2.28
CA ALA A 126 7.76 10.68 2.03
C ALA A 126 7.53 10.26 0.58
N ASN A 127 6.42 10.67 -0.05
CA ASN A 127 6.10 10.33 -1.45
C ASN A 127 7.09 11.01 -2.39
N HIS A 128 7.37 12.28 -2.13
CA HIS A 128 8.34 13.04 -2.89
C HIS A 128 9.75 12.46 -2.76
N LEU A 129 10.14 12.04 -1.56
CA LEU A 129 11.45 11.41 -1.32
C LEU A 129 11.58 10.02 -1.97
N LEU A 130 10.52 9.22 -1.94
CA LEU A 130 10.44 7.92 -2.63
C LEU A 130 10.62 8.05 -4.14
N MET A 131 10.13 9.15 -4.72
CA MET A 131 10.24 9.40 -6.16
C MET A 131 11.63 9.84 -6.60
N GLN A 132 12.37 10.56 -5.75
CA GLN A 132 13.70 11.05 -6.08
C GLN A 132 14.81 9.99 -5.91
N SER A 133 14.53 8.91 -5.19
CA SER A 133 15.53 7.93 -4.75
C SER A 133 15.42 6.62 -5.49
#